data_AF-A0A2A4GB22-F1
#
_entry.id   AF-A0A2A4GB22-F1
#
_cell.length_a   1.000
_cell.length_b   1.000
_cell.length_c   1.000
_cell.angle_alpha   90.00
_cell.angle_beta   90.00
_cell.angle_gamma   90.00
#
_symmetry.space_group_name_H-M   'P 1'
#
loop_
_entity.id
_entity.type
_entity.pdbx_description
1 polymer ?
#
loop_
_entity_poly.entity_id
_entity_poly.type
_entity_poly.pdbx_seq_one_letter_code
_entity_poly.pdbx_strand_id
1 'polypeptide(L)'
;MNAKKLLTYLDQLEREPNLMVNGNTYTLEQVKLAKKITADIEMELGVKPSKPKLSRRRAFIVILEELYYDVPEYPKELSLDVINRRALQRFEFAQRTLNGLATPHEIHPKDACRFFEDNGSKKMNYRRALSHLVNYRFLFFQIAPAAESLKDKYQEVLLCS
;
A
#
# COMPACT_ATOMS: atom_id res chain seq x y z
N MET A 1 -13.09 11.16 -22.29
CA MET A 1 -12.13 11.65 -21.26
C MET A 1 -11.34 10.45 -20.76
N ASN A 2 -10.00 10.48 -20.76
CA ASN A 2 -9.21 9.31 -20.40
C ASN A 2 -9.08 9.24 -18.87
N ALA A 3 -9.81 8.34 -18.21
CA ALA A 3 -9.81 8.19 -16.75
C ALA A 3 -8.40 7.95 -16.18
N LYS A 4 -7.51 7.30 -16.93
CA LYS A 4 -6.07 7.21 -16.62
C LYS A 4 -5.38 8.58 -16.53
N LYS A 5 -5.73 9.54 -17.40
CA LYS A 5 -5.18 10.92 -17.32
C LYS A 5 -5.71 11.63 -16.08
N LEU A 6 -6.97 11.38 -15.69
CA LEU A 6 -7.56 11.94 -14.48
C LEU A 6 -6.90 11.36 -13.22
N LEU A 7 -6.72 10.04 -13.13
CA LEU A 7 -6.00 9.40 -12.02
C LEU A 7 -4.56 9.92 -11.89
N THR A 8 -3.85 10.05 -13.01
CA THR A 8 -2.48 10.60 -13.02
C THR A 8 -2.45 12.05 -12.53
N TYR A 9 -3.44 12.86 -12.90
CA TYR A 9 -3.55 14.24 -12.45
C TYR A 9 -3.84 14.32 -10.94
N LEU A 10 -4.74 13.45 -10.44
CA LEU A 10 -5.03 13.35 -9.00
C LEU A 10 -3.80 12.87 -8.20
N ASP A 11 -2.99 11.96 -8.74
CA ASP A 11 -1.70 11.55 -8.16
C ASP A 11 -0.68 12.70 -8.06
N GLN A 12 -0.71 13.65 -9.01
CA GLN A 12 0.15 14.83 -9.00
C GLN A 12 -0.33 15.82 -7.95
N LEU A 13 -1.64 16.09 -7.92
CA LEU A 13 -2.27 16.96 -6.93
C LEU A 13 -1.93 16.53 -5.50
N GLU A 14 -2.00 15.23 -5.17
CA GLU A 14 -1.64 14.73 -3.82
C GLU A 14 -0.22 15.13 -3.34
N ARG A 15 0.67 15.59 -4.23
CA ARG A 15 2.04 16.03 -3.92
C ARG A 15 2.19 17.55 -3.86
N GLU A 16 1.17 18.30 -4.25
CA GLU A 16 1.20 19.76 -4.26
C GLU A 16 0.82 20.34 -2.89
N PRO A 17 1.54 21.37 -2.42
CA PRO A 17 1.24 22.02 -1.14
C PRO A 17 -0.09 22.80 -1.19
N ASN A 18 -0.48 23.28 -2.37
CA ASN A 18 -1.72 24.01 -2.61
C ASN A 18 -2.57 23.24 -3.63
N LEU A 19 -3.51 22.44 -3.13
CA LEU A 19 -4.40 21.60 -3.94
C LEU A 19 -5.44 22.46 -4.68
N MET A 20 -5.06 23.02 -5.82
CA MET A 20 -5.91 23.87 -6.63
C MET A 20 -6.31 23.21 -7.95
N VAL A 21 -7.61 23.16 -8.23
CA VAL A 21 -8.14 22.71 -9.52
C VAL A 21 -9.10 23.77 -10.04
N ASN A 22 -8.78 24.34 -11.20
CA ASN A 22 -9.58 25.39 -11.83
C ASN A 22 -9.91 26.57 -10.89
N GLY A 23 -8.93 27.04 -10.12
CA GLY A 23 -9.09 28.15 -9.17
C GLY A 23 -9.79 27.79 -7.85
N ASN A 24 -10.32 26.58 -7.70
CA ASN A 24 -10.91 26.11 -6.44
C ASN A 24 -9.88 25.35 -5.61
N THR A 25 -9.89 25.59 -4.31
CA THR A 25 -9.04 24.86 -3.34
C THR A 25 -9.77 23.62 -2.84
N TYR A 26 -9.08 22.49 -2.85
CA TYR A 26 -9.57 21.22 -2.33
C TYR A 26 -8.74 20.76 -1.14
N THR A 27 -9.34 19.97 -0.27
CA THR A 27 -8.63 19.27 0.80
C THR A 27 -8.02 17.97 0.28
N LEU A 28 -7.00 17.45 0.97
CA LEU A 28 -6.39 16.16 0.63
C LEU A 28 -7.42 15.02 0.63
N GLU A 29 -8.37 15.04 1.56
CA GLU A 29 -9.43 14.03 1.64
C GLU A 29 -10.40 14.12 0.46
N GLN A 30 -10.71 15.33 -0.05
CA GLN A 30 -11.50 15.48 -1.26
C GLN A 30 -10.77 14.97 -2.51
N VAL A 31 -9.45 15.19 -2.61
CA VAL A 31 -8.64 14.65 -3.71
C VAL A 31 -8.61 13.12 -3.66
N LYS A 32 -8.41 12.53 -2.48
CA LYS A 32 -8.48 11.07 -2.28
C LYS A 32 -9.85 10.50 -2.65
N LEU A 33 -10.93 11.18 -2.27
CA LEU A 33 -12.29 10.78 -2.62
C LEU A 33 -12.52 10.81 -4.13
N ALA A 34 -12.10 11.88 -4.81
CA ALA A 34 -12.21 11.99 -6.27
C ALA A 34 -11.45 10.86 -6.99
N LYS A 35 -10.27 10.50 -6.47
CA LYS A 35 -9.46 9.40 -6.98
C LYS A 35 -10.14 8.04 -6.81
N LYS A 36 -10.77 7.81 -5.65
CA LYS A 36 -11.57 6.62 -5.38
C LYS A 36 -12.74 6.51 -6.37
N ILE A 37 -13.55 7.55 -6.49
CA ILE A 37 -14.70 7.59 -7.41
C ILE A 37 -14.25 7.32 -8.85
N THR A 38 -13.13 7.92 -9.28
CA THR A 38 -12.60 7.69 -10.63
C THR A 38 -12.20 6.22 -10.86
N ALA A 39 -11.56 5.58 -9.87
CA ALA A 39 -11.19 4.18 -9.94
C ALA A 39 -12.41 3.24 -9.95
N ASP A 40 -13.44 3.56 -9.15
CA ASP A 40 -14.70 2.80 -9.10
C ASP A 40 -15.42 2.89 -10.46
N ILE A 41 -15.49 4.07 -11.08
CA ILE A 41 -16.06 4.26 -12.42
C ILE A 41 -15.27 3.52 -13.50
N GLU A 42 -13.94 3.50 -13.47
CA GLU A 42 -13.14 2.70 -14.41
C GLU A 42 -13.51 1.22 -14.33
N MET A 43 -13.68 0.71 -13.10
CA MET A 43 -14.08 -0.67 -12.85
C MET A 43 -15.48 -0.97 -13.39
N GLU A 44 -16.45 -0.09 -13.14
CA GLU A 44 -17.83 -0.22 -13.63
C GLU A 44 -17.91 -0.20 -15.16
N LEU A 45 -17.08 0.61 -15.82
CA LEU A 45 -17.03 0.73 -17.28
C LEU A 45 -16.24 -0.39 -17.96
N GLY A 46 -15.72 -1.38 -17.22
CA GLY A 46 -14.95 -2.49 -17.78
C GLY A 46 -13.59 -2.06 -18.38
N VAL A 47 -13.16 -0.82 -18.13
CA VAL A 47 -11.80 -0.38 -18.45
C VAL A 47 -10.89 -1.10 -17.48
N LYS A 48 -9.97 -1.95 -17.95
CA LYS A 48 -8.98 -2.58 -17.07
C LYS A 48 -8.28 -1.46 -16.29
N PRO A 49 -8.50 -1.33 -14.97
CA PRO A 49 -7.87 -0.27 -14.21
C PRO A 49 -6.36 -0.42 -14.34
N SER A 50 -5.67 0.68 -14.61
CA SER A 50 -4.22 0.63 -14.68
C SER A 50 -3.70 0.13 -13.33
N LYS A 51 -2.88 -0.91 -13.33
CA LYS A 51 -2.38 -1.51 -12.09
C LYS A 51 -1.76 -0.41 -11.22
N PRO A 52 -2.19 -0.24 -9.96
CA PRO A 52 -1.62 0.76 -9.08
C PRO A 52 -0.09 0.58 -8.96
N LYS A 53 0.63 1.70 -8.95
CA LYS A 53 2.09 1.70 -8.85
C LYS A 53 2.52 1.59 -7.40
N LEU A 54 3.29 0.54 -7.07
CA LEU A 54 3.90 0.36 -5.76
C LEU A 54 5.36 -0.08 -5.87
N SER A 55 6.14 0.21 -4.82
CA SER A 55 7.40 -0.51 -4.65
C SER A 55 7.09 -1.98 -4.34
N ARG A 56 8.00 -2.89 -4.72
CA ARG A 56 7.79 -4.32 -4.50
C ARG A 56 7.56 -4.65 -3.01
N ARG A 57 8.28 -3.99 -2.09
CA ARG A 57 8.06 -4.12 -0.64
C ARG A 57 6.63 -3.78 -0.24
N ARG A 58 6.10 -2.64 -0.69
CA ARG A 58 4.73 -2.21 -0.35
C ARG A 58 3.69 -3.14 -0.96
N ALA A 59 3.87 -3.55 -2.21
CA ALA A 59 2.99 -4.52 -2.85
C ALA A 59 2.97 -5.86 -2.08
N PHE A 60 4.14 -6.32 -1.61
CA PHE A 60 4.22 -7.57 -0.85
C PHE A 60 3.59 -7.45 0.53
N ILE A 61 3.75 -6.32 1.23
CA ILE A 61 3.04 -6.04 2.49
C ILE A 61 1.53 -6.18 2.27
N VAL A 62 0.98 -5.57 1.21
CA VAL A 62 -0.47 -5.67 0.92
C VAL A 62 -0.89 -7.13 0.72
N ILE A 63 -0.19 -7.88 -0.14
CA ILE A 63 -0.52 -9.28 -0.39
C ILE A 63 -0.38 -10.14 0.88
N LEU A 64 0.66 -9.92 1.68
CA LEU A 64 0.89 -10.67 2.93
C LEU A 64 -0.18 -10.37 3.97
N GLU A 65 -0.54 -9.10 4.13
CA GLU A 65 -1.59 -8.70 5.07
C GLU A 65 -2.95 -9.27 4.64
N GLU A 66 -3.33 -9.18 3.38
CA GLU A 66 -4.61 -9.71 2.91
C GLU A 66 -4.74 -11.23 3.04
N LEU A 67 -3.65 -11.97 2.94
CA LEU A 67 -3.68 -13.42 3.06
C LEU A 67 -3.64 -13.92 4.50
N TYR A 68 -3.13 -13.09 5.42
CA TYR A 68 -2.74 -13.58 6.74
C TYR A 68 -3.05 -12.60 7.87
N TYR A 69 -3.83 -11.54 7.69
CA TYR A 69 -4.10 -10.55 8.75
C TYR A 69 -4.63 -11.19 10.05
N ASP A 70 -5.35 -12.30 9.94
CA ASP A 70 -6.04 -13.02 11.01
C ASP A 70 -5.23 -14.17 11.63
N VAL A 71 -3.98 -14.39 11.18
CA VAL A 71 -3.10 -15.42 11.75
C VAL A 71 -1.89 -14.82 12.48
N PRO A 72 -1.49 -15.42 13.63
CA PRO A 72 -0.40 -14.92 14.45
C PRO A 72 0.98 -15.13 13.82
N GLU A 73 1.12 -16.13 12.97
CA GLU A 73 2.38 -16.51 12.31
C GLU A 73 2.14 -16.84 10.84
N TYR A 74 3.15 -16.61 9.99
CA TYR A 74 3.07 -17.08 8.61
C TYR A 74 3.29 -18.60 8.53
N PRO A 75 2.67 -19.29 7.55
CA PRO A 75 3.00 -20.68 7.27
C PRO A 75 4.50 -20.86 7.03
N LYS A 76 5.10 -21.93 7.60
CA LYS A 76 6.54 -22.22 7.47
C LYS A 76 7.00 -22.36 6.02
N GLU A 77 6.12 -22.86 5.15
CA GLU A 77 6.39 -23.09 3.72
C GLU A 77 6.06 -21.87 2.85
N LEU A 78 5.71 -20.73 3.44
CA LEU A 78 5.35 -19.53 2.68
C LEU A 78 6.54 -18.98 1.89
N SER A 79 6.48 -19.16 0.57
CA SER A 79 7.46 -18.66 -0.38
C SER A 79 7.13 -17.24 -0.88
N LEU A 80 8.16 -16.41 -1.04
CA LEU A 80 8.04 -15.10 -1.68
C LEU A 80 7.61 -15.18 -3.15
N ASP A 81 7.80 -16.32 -3.84
CA ASP A 81 7.37 -16.47 -5.23
C ASP A 81 5.84 -16.47 -5.36
N VAL A 82 5.14 -17.06 -4.39
CA VAL A 82 3.68 -17.02 -4.34
C VAL A 82 3.20 -15.58 -4.16
N ILE A 83 3.84 -14.85 -3.25
CA ILE A 83 3.54 -13.43 -2.99
C ILE A 83 3.84 -12.58 -4.22
N ASN A 84 4.99 -12.80 -4.86
CA ASN A 84 5.41 -12.09 -6.06
C ASN A 84 4.45 -12.29 -7.23
N ARG A 85 4.02 -13.53 -7.48
CA ARG A 85 3.05 -13.83 -8.56
C ARG A 85 1.73 -13.09 -8.35
N ARG A 86 1.19 -13.11 -7.12
CA ARG A 86 -0.04 -12.36 -6.78
C ARG A 86 0.17 -10.85 -6.89
N ALA A 87 1.32 -10.34 -6.43
CA ALA A 87 1.65 -8.92 -6.53
C ALA A 87 1.77 -8.46 -8.00
N LEU A 88 2.41 -9.23 -8.87
CA LEU A 88 2.54 -8.94 -10.31
C LEU A 88 1.19 -8.91 -11.03
N GLN A 89 0.19 -9.66 -10.55
CA GLN A 89 -1.16 -9.61 -11.10
C GLN A 89 -1.87 -8.30 -10.78
N ARG A 90 -1.55 -7.65 -9.65
CA ARG A 90 -2.29 -6.50 -9.11
C ARG A 90 -1.58 -5.16 -9.25
N PHE A 91 -0.25 -5.14 -9.19
CA PHE A 91 0.53 -3.91 -9.09
C PHE A 91 1.51 -3.75 -10.26
N GLU A 92 1.78 -2.50 -10.63
CA GLU A 92 2.90 -2.14 -11.48
C GLU A 92 4.08 -1.76 -10.58
N PHE A 93 5.25 -2.38 -10.81
CA PHE A 93 6.42 -2.10 -9.96
C PHE A 93 7.22 -0.92 -10.49
N ALA A 94 7.39 0.09 -9.63
CA ALA A 94 8.24 1.24 -9.95
C ALA A 94 9.75 0.91 -9.97
N GLN A 95 10.17 -0.23 -9.39
CA GLN A 95 11.56 -0.69 -9.33
C GLN A 95 11.66 -2.21 -9.51
N ARG A 96 12.77 -2.69 -10.10
CA ARG A 96 12.96 -4.11 -10.48
C ARG A 96 13.45 -5.04 -9.36
N THR A 97 14.05 -4.54 -8.27
CA THR A 97 14.75 -5.37 -7.29
C THR A 97 14.25 -5.21 -5.84
N LEU A 98 14.17 -6.34 -5.13
CA LEU A 98 14.08 -6.42 -3.67
C LEU A 98 15.52 -6.44 -3.15
N ASN A 99 16.07 -5.29 -2.77
CA ASN A 99 17.39 -5.27 -2.16
C ASN A 99 17.27 -5.73 -0.70
N GLY A 100 17.82 -6.91 -0.38
CA GLY A 100 18.07 -7.36 0.99
C GLY A 100 16.87 -7.84 1.82
N LEU A 101 15.74 -8.22 1.19
CA LEU A 101 14.60 -8.86 1.86
C LEU A 101 14.40 -10.24 1.23
N ALA A 102 14.62 -11.30 2.02
CA ALA A 102 14.62 -12.69 1.56
C ALA A 102 13.38 -13.46 2.01
N THR A 103 12.66 -12.98 3.04
CA THR A 103 11.53 -13.72 3.63
C THR A 103 10.27 -12.86 3.83
N PRO A 104 9.07 -13.47 3.90
CA PRO A 104 7.84 -12.79 4.28
C PRO A 104 7.96 -12.03 5.61
N HIS A 105 8.64 -12.63 6.59
CA HIS A 105 8.85 -12.05 7.92
C HIS A 105 9.71 -10.77 7.88
N GLU A 106 10.75 -10.71 7.05
CA GLU A 106 11.56 -9.49 6.91
C GLU A 106 10.80 -8.35 6.22
N ILE A 107 9.86 -8.70 5.33
CA ILE A 107 9.07 -7.72 4.57
C ILE A 107 7.98 -7.13 5.45
N HIS A 108 7.25 -8.00 6.15
CA HIS A 108 6.04 -7.68 6.90
C HIS A 108 5.97 -8.55 8.17
N PRO A 109 6.77 -8.27 9.22
CA PRO A 109 6.80 -9.09 10.42
C PRO A 109 5.46 -9.05 11.16
N LYS A 110 5.07 -10.19 11.77
CA LYS A 110 3.86 -10.29 12.58
C LYS A 110 3.95 -9.47 13.86
N ASP A 111 5.12 -9.48 14.50
CA ASP A 111 5.51 -8.61 15.60
C ASP A 111 6.65 -7.70 15.13
N ALA A 112 6.28 -6.52 14.62
CA ALA A 112 7.24 -5.57 14.08
C ALA A 112 8.07 -4.87 15.16
N CYS A 113 7.52 -4.71 16.36
CA CYS A 113 8.21 -4.03 17.45
C CYS A 113 9.41 -4.85 17.92
N ARG A 114 9.18 -6.14 18.18
CA ARG A 114 10.26 -7.08 18.53
C ARG A 114 11.22 -7.30 17.37
N PHE A 115 10.72 -7.45 16.14
CA PHE A 115 11.56 -7.73 14.98
C PHE A 115 12.58 -6.61 14.69
N PHE A 116 12.22 -5.35 14.97
CA PHE A 116 13.09 -4.20 14.73
C PHE A 116 13.68 -3.56 16.00
N GLU A 117 13.62 -4.23 17.16
CA GLU A 117 14.08 -3.71 18.45
C GLU A 117 15.50 -3.13 18.37
N ASP A 118 16.43 -3.88 17.76
CA ASP A 118 17.83 -3.47 17.59
C ASP A 118 18.12 -2.69 16.29
N ASN A 119 17.09 -2.32 15.51
CA ASN A 119 17.27 -1.69 14.20
C ASN A 119 16.26 -0.59 13.88
N GLY A 120 16.42 0.55 14.56
CA GLY A 120 15.59 1.75 14.37
C GLY A 120 15.55 2.26 12.92
N SER A 121 16.62 2.10 12.14
CA SER A 121 16.64 2.50 10.72
C SER A 121 15.70 1.64 9.86
N LYS A 122 15.77 0.31 9.99
CA LYS A 122 14.83 -0.60 9.31
C LYS A 122 13.40 -0.39 9.80
N LYS A 123 13.20 -0.14 11.10
CA LYS A 123 11.90 0.22 11.69
C LYS A 123 11.30 1.47 11.04
N MET A 124 12.09 2.54 10.92
CA MET A 124 11.67 3.79 10.27
C MET A 124 11.24 3.57 8.82
N ASN A 125 12.00 2.78 8.06
CA ASN A 125 11.67 2.46 6.67
C ASN A 125 10.38 1.63 6.55
N TYR A 126 10.19 0.67 7.46
CA TYR A 126 8.96 -0.11 7.55
C TYR A 126 7.76 0.79 7.90
N ARG A 127 7.90 1.65 8.91
CA ARG A 127 6.88 2.63 9.31
C ARG A 127 6.46 3.55 8.16
N ARG A 128 7.41 4.03 7.35
CA ARG A 128 7.14 4.82 6.13
C ARG A 128 6.40 4.01 5.06
N ALA A 129 6.64 2.70 4.98
CA ALA A 129 5.90 1.82 4.08
C ALA A 129 4.45 1.65 4.55
N LEU A 130 4.24 1.37 5.84
CA LEU A 130 2.91 1.24 6.45
C LEU A 130 2.10 2.52 6.32
N SER A 131 2.67 3.68 6.69
CA SER A 131 1.99 4.97 6.62
C SER A 131 1.43 5.25 5.22
N HIS A 132 2.23 4.99 4.16
CA HIS A 132 1.76 5.14 2.79
C HIS A 132 0.59 4.21 2.47
N LEU A 133 0.69 2.94 2.84
CA LEU A 133 -0.36 1.96 2.57
C LEU A 133 -1.66 2.28 3.34
N VAL A 134 -1.58 2.73 4.59
CA VAL A 134 -2.74 3.12 5.41
C VAL A 134 -3.44 4.36 4.83
N ASN A 135 -2.67 5.37 4.43
CA ASN A 135 -3.20 6.62 3.87
C ASN A 135 -3.92 6.43 2.54
N TYR A 136 -3.53 5.41 1.78
CA TYR A 136 -4.05 5.10 0.45
C TYR A 136 -4.68 3.70 0.40
N ARG A 137 -5.18 3.19 1.54
CA ARG A 137 -5.61 1.79 1.68
C ARG A 137 -6.69 1.38 0.67
N PHE A 138 -7.60 2.30 0.36
CA PHE A 138 -8.68 2.10 -0.61
C PHE A 138 -8.20 1.85 -2.04
N LEU A 139 -6.95 2.20 -2.38
CA LEU A 139 -6.36 1.96 -3.70
C LEU A 139 -5.68 0.60 -3.82
N PHE A 140 -5.23 0.04 -2.69
CA PHE A 140 -4.32 -1.10 -2.71
C PHE A 140 -4.96 -2.37 -2.16
N PHE A 141 -5.86 -2.23 -1.17
CA PHE A 141 -6.54 -3.34 -0.52
C PHE A 141 -7.89 -3.63 -1.17
N GLN A 142 -8.13 -4.92 -1.40
CA GLN A 142 -9.40 -5.50 -1.83
C GLN A 142 -10.14 -6.11 -0.63
N ILE A 143 -9.43 -6.46 0.44
CA ILE A 143 -10.01 -7.03 1.68
C ILE A 143 -10.04 -5.95 2.76
N ALA A 144 -11.24 -5.44 3.07
CA ALA A 144 -11.41 -4.35 4.03
C ALA A 144 -10.91 -4.68 5.46
N PRO A 145 -11.17 -5.88 6.03
CA PRO A 145 -10.60 -6.27 7.32
C PRO A 145 -9.07 -6.22 7.37
N ALA A 146 -8.39 -6.64 6.30
CA ALA A 146 -6.93 -6.58 6.22
C ALA A 146 -6.41 -5.13 6.16
N ALA A 147 -7.16 -4.23 5.51
CA ALA A 147 -6.82 -2.82 5.45
C ALA A 147 -6.89 -2.14 6.83
N GLU A 148 -7.89 -2.50 7.65
CA GLU A 148 -8.01 -2.00 9.03
C GLU A 148 -6.98 -2.66 9.95
N SER A 149 -6.72 -3.97 9.81
CA SER A 149 -5.61 -4.63 10.53
C SER A 149 -4.25 -3.96 10.26
N LEU A 150 -3.97 -3.56 9.01
CA LEU A 150 -2.75 -2.82 8.70
C LEU A 150 -2.67 -1.47 9.44
N LYS A 151 -3.80 -0.79 9.61
CA LYS A 151 -3.88 0.47 10.33
C LYS A 151 -3.61 0.26 11.82
N ASP A 152 -4.14 -0.81 12.42
CA ASP A 152 -3.86 -1.16 13.81
C ASP A 152 -2.37 -1.48 14.01
N LYS A 153 -1.79 -2.32 13.13
CA LYS A 153 -0.34 -2.59 13.11
C LYS A 153 0.49 -1.32 12.97
N TYR A 154 0.05 -0.36 12.16
CA TYR A 154 0.74 0.91 12.02
C TYR A 154 0.73 1.71 13.33
N GLN A 155 -0.39 1.70 14.07
CA GLN A 155 -0.46 2.33 15.39
C GLN A 155 0.45 1.63 16.40
N GLU A 156 0.47 0.30 16.44
CA GLU A 156 1.39 -0.47 17.30
C GLU A 156 2.85 -0.08 17.04
N VAL A 157 3.26 -0.02 15.78
CA VAL A 157 4.63 0.38 15.38
C VAL A 157 4.96 1.83 15.74
N LEU A 158 3.95 2.71 15.81
CA LEU A 158 4.15 4.09 16.27
C LEU A 158 4.37 4.17 17.78
N LEU A 159 3.77 3.26 18.55
CA LEU A 159 3.78 3.27 20.01
C LEU A 159 4.96 2.53 20.62
N CYS A 160 5.57 1.58 19.91
CA CYS A 160 6.77 0.91 20.41
C CYS A 160 8.03 1.74 20.16
N SER A 161 8.88 1.82 21.18
CA SER A 161 10.19 2.51 21.21
C SER A 161 11.16 1.94 20.18
#